data_AF-A0A661G186-F1
#
_entry.id   AF-A0A661G186-F1
#
_cell.length_a   1.000
_cell.length_b   1.000
_cell.length_c   1.000
_cell.angle_alpha   90.00
_cell.angle_beta   90.00
_cell.angle_gamma   90.00
#
_symmetry.space_group_name_H-M   'P 1'
#
loop_
_entity.id
_entity.type
_entity.pdbx_description
1 polymer ?
#
loop_
_entity_poly.entity_id
_entity_poly.type
_entity_poly.pdbx_seq_one_letter_code
_entity_poly.pdbx_strand_id
1 'polypeptide(L)'
;MLEKMTECGLKNIYHDFIDTAARAGEQGYGYSRTAMFDGYKTGSEDGEPLAPLLGNLTDYDGGASDFTVGHCSFMLAYSDHVVAYVFTPVDHLHCQCEIYWMVRGDAVEGKDYDREKLMWLWDITTCADEKIIVDNWKGVKSRYYKPGPFAGMESAEQVYIEWILQELRRSHQAQLQS
;
A
#
# COMPACT_ATOMS: atom_id res chain seq x y z
N MET A 1 -9.69 3.37 -18.77
CA MET A 1 -8.81 3.97 -17.75
C MET A 1 -7.63 4.70 -18.39
N LEU A 2 -6.68 4.03 -19.08
CA LEU A 2 -5.43 4.70 -19.56
C LEU A 2 -5.63 5.94 -20.43
N GLU A 3 -6.56 5.93 -21.38
CA GLU A 3 -6.88 7.11 -22.20
C GLU A 3 -7.46 8.24 -21.33
N LYS A 4 -8.48 7.93 -20.53
CA LYS A 4 -9.12 8.87 -19.58
C LYS A 4 -8.16 9.45 -18.55
N MET A 5 -7.17 8.68 -18.10
CA MET A 5 -6.16 9.12 -17.12
C MET A 5 -5.45 10.38 -17.61
N THR A 6 -5.06 10.41 -18.89
CA THR A 6 -4.37 11.57 -19.47
C THR A 6 -5.31 12.77 -19.58
N GLU A 7 -6.57 12.54 -19.94
CA GLU A 7 -7.63 13.58 -19.98
C GLU A 7 -7.93 14.16 -18.60
N CYS A 8 -7.79 13.35 -17.54
CA CYS A 8 -7.96 13.76 -16.14
C CYS A 8 -6.74 14.49 -15.56
N GLY A 9 -5.68 14.69 -16.34
CA GLY A 9 -4.45 15.39 -15.91
C GLY A 9 -3.39 14.49 -15.26
N LEU A 10 -3.56 13.17 -15.32
CA LEU A 10 -2.57 12.20 -14.83
C LEU A 10 -1.60 11.79 -15.94
N LYS A 11 -0.38 11.41 -15.54
CA LYS A 11 0.64 10.87 -16.45
C LYS A 11 0.66 9.36 -16.34
N ASN A 12 0.90 8.69 -17.46
CA ASN A 12 1.19 7.26 -17.46
C ASN A 12 2.62 7.02 -16.97
N ILE A 13 2.75 6.73 -15.68
CA ILE A 13 4.01 6.50 -15.00
C ILE A 13 3.95 5.10 -14.39
N TYR A 14 5.08 4.40 -14.43
CA TYR A 14 5.29 3.16 -13.72
C TYR A 14 6.70 3.19 -13.16
N HIS A 15 6.84 2.94 -11.86
CA HIS A 15 8.11 2.84 -11.17
C HIS A 15 8.09 1.60 -10.30
N ASP A 16 9.13 0.79 -10.46
CA ASP A 16 9.33 -0.41 -9.67
C ASP A 16 10.80 -0.49 -9.29
N PHE A 17 11.12 0.23 -8.21
CA PHE A 17 12.41 0.23 -7.55
C PHE A 17 12.24 -0.28 -6.11
N ILE A 18 11.31 -1.21 -5.92
CA ILE A 18 10.99 -1.78 -4.62
C ILE A 18 12.15 -2.69 -4.19
N ASP A 19 12.58 -2.53 -2.95
CA ASP A 19 13.51 -3.41 -2.23
C ASP A 19 14.82 -3.70 -2.98
N THR A 20 14.97 -4.90 -3.55
CA THR A 20 16.19 -5.33 -4.26
C THR A 20 16.42 -4.57 -5.57
N ALA A 21 15.39 -3.91 -6.11
CA ALA A 21 15.49 -3.06 -7.30
C ALA A 21 15.93 -1.62 -6.97
N ALA A 22 16.01 -1.24 -5.70
CA ALA A 22 16.48 0.07 -5.27
C ALA A 22 17.98 0.26 -5.58
N ARG A 23 18.38 1.50 -5.90
CA ARG A 23 19.80 1.83 -6.07
C ARG A 23 20.52 1.79 -4.72
N ALA A 24 21.83 1.53 -4.75
CA ALA A 24 22.63 1.52 -3.54
C ALA A 24 22.53 2.86 -2.79
N GLY A 25 22.10 2.78 -1.52
CA GLY A 25 21.92 3.96 -0.65
C GLY A 25 20.59 4.69 -0.79
N GLU A 26 19.70 4.26 -1.70
CA GLU A 26 18.34 4.79 -1.83
C GLU A 26 17.33 3.92 -1.07
N GLN A 27 16.25 4.53 -0.58
CA GLN A 27 15.09 3.79 -0.11
C GLN A 27 14.34 3.25 -1.32
N GLY A 28 13.95 1.97 -1.28
CA GLY A 28 13.10 1.40 -2.33
C GLY A 28 11.77 2.15 -2.45
N TYR A 29 11.25 2.28 -3.67
CA TYR A 29 9.96 2.91 -3.91
C TYR A 29 9.26 2.33 -5.13
N GLY A 30 7.94 2.40 -5.10
CA GLY A 30 7.07 1.92 -6.18
C GLY A 30 5.98 2.92 -6.49
N TYR A 31 5.60 2.97 -7.76
CA TYR A 31 4.38 3.62 -8.21
C TYR A 31 3.76 2.83 -9.36
N SER A 32 2.49 2.50 -9.24
CA SER A 32 1.69 1.98 -10.33
C SER A 32 0.30 2.59 -10.29
N ARG A 33 -0.44 2.47 -11.39
CA ARG A 33 -1.85 2.82 -11.44
C ARG A 33 -2.62 1.72 -12.15
N THR A 34 -3.63 1.19 -11.48
CA THR A 34 -4.39 0.04 -11.92
C THR A 34 -5.83 0.44 -12.15
N ALA A 35 -6.50 -0.20 -13.11
CA ALA A 35 -7.91 0.04 -13.37
C ALA A 35 -8.75 -0.56 -12.24
N MET A 36 -9.75 0.20 -11.79
CA MET A 36 -10.78 -0.32 -10.88
C MET A 36 -11.84 -1.10 -11.67
N PHE A 37 -12.75 -1.72 -10.93
CA PHE A 37 -13.90 -2.40 -11.52
C PHE A 37 -14.75 -1.44 -12.38
N ASP A 38 -15.33 -1.97 -13.44
CA ASP A 38 -16.21 -1.19 -14.32
C ASP A 38 -17.35 -0.54 -13.52
N GLY A 39 -17.54 0.76 -13.74
CA GLY A 39 -18.53 1.57 -13.04
C GLY A 39 -18.02 2.23 -11.75
N TYR A 40 -16.88 1.80 -11.19
CA TYR A 40 -16.33 2.41 -9.99
C TYR A 40 -15.47 3.62 -10.31
N LYS A 41 -15.75 4.73 -9.63
CA LYS A 41 -14.98 5.98 -9.71
C LYS A 41 -13.95 6.09 -8.59
N THR A 42 -14.21 5.48 -7.44
CA THR A 42 -13.32 5.48 -6.27
C THR A 42 -13.51 4.21 -5.43
N GLY A 43 -12.73 4.07 -4.36
CA GLY A 43 -12.82 3.00 -3.37
C GLY A 43 -13.96 3.19 -2.38
N SER A 44 -15.21 3.22 -2.87
CA SER A 44 -16.42 3.33 -2.07
C SER A 44 -17.29 2.07 -2.19
N GLU A 45 -18.27 1.93 -1.30
CA GLU A 45 -19.18 0.78 -1.28
C GLU A 45 -20.01 0.64 -2.57
N ASP A 46 -20.41 1.77 -3.16
CA ASP A 46 -21.23 1.83 -4.38
C ASP A 46 -20.46 2.27 -5.62
N GLY A 47 -19.17 2.57 -5.48
CA GLY A 47 -18.31 3.08 -6.55
C GLY A 47 -18.48 4.58 -6.84
N GLU A 48 -19.36 5.29 -6.12
CA GLU A 48 -19.54 6.73 -6.28
C GLU A 48 -18.56 7.56 -5.44
N PRO A 49 -18.30 8.83 -5.83
CA PRO A 49 -17.40 9.74 -5.12
C PRO A 49 -17.65 9.87 -3.62
N LEU A 50 -16.59 9.93 -2.83
CA LEU A 50 -16.63 10.12 -1.37
C LEU A 50 -16.19 11.51 -0.95
N ALA A 51 -15.32 12.15 -1.74
CA ALA A 51 -14.75 13.46 -1.44
C ALA A 51 -14.54 14.29 -2.73
N PRO A 52 -14.16 15.58 -2.64
CA PRO A 52 -13.74 16.36 -3.80
C PRO A 52 -12.45 15.80 -4.44
N LEU A 53 -12.35 15.94 -5.77
CA LEU A 53 -11.15 15.55 -6.52
C LEU A 53 -9.87 16.19 -5.95
N LEU A 54 -8.82 15.38 -5.84
CA LEU A 54 -7.51 15.77 -5.34
C LEU A 54 -6.73 16.63 -6.33
N GLY A 55 -5.96 17.58 -5.81
CA GLY A 55 -5.03 18.39 -6.58
C GLY A 55 -5.71 19.11 -7.75
N ASN A 56 -5.22 18.84 -8.96
CA ASN A 56 -5.71 19.44 -10.21
C ASN A 56 -6.43 18.42 -11.10
N LEU A 57 -6.88 17.29 -10.53
CA LEU A 57 -7.65 16.30 -11.29
C LEU A 57 -8.97 16.91 -11.76
N THR A 58 -9.34 16.62 -13.00
CA THR A 58 -10.54 17.18 -13.63
C THR A 58 -11.72 16.23 -13.63
N ASP A 59 -11.49 14.92 -13.50
CA ASP A 59 -12.53 13.88 -13.43
C ASP A 59 -11.96 12.57 -12.82
N TYR A 60 -12.83 11.56 -12.71
CA TYR A 60 -12.49 10.19 -12.32
C TYR A 60 -12.12 9.37 -13.57
N ASP A 61 -10.87 8.93 -13.65
CA ASP A 61 -10.35 8.11 -14.75
C ASP A 61 -10.68 6.61 -14.61
N GLY A 62 -11.25 6.20 -13.46
CA GLY A 62 -11.56 4.81 -13.11
C GLY A 62 -10.32 4.01 -12.70
N GLY A 63 -9.27 4.69 -12.20
CA GLY A 63 -8.07 4.04 -11.67
C GLY A 63 -7.82 4.34 -10.19
N ALA A 64 -6.98 3.50 -9.58
CA ALA A 64 -6.38 3.73 -8.28
C ALA A 64 -4.87 3.54 -8.40
N SER A 65 -4.11 4.35 -7.67
CA SER A 65 -2.66 4.30 -7.69
C SER A 65 -2.12 3.68 -6.42
N ASP A 66 -1.18 2.76 -6.57
CA ASP A 66 -0.40 2.20 -5.48
C ASP A 66 0.94 2.95 -5.42
N PHE A 67 1.30 3.40 -4.22
CA PHE A 67 2.59 4.00 -3.93
C PHE A 67 3.21 3.29 -2.75
N THR A 68 4.51 3.00 -2.85
CA THR A 68 5.26 2.40 -1.77
C THR A 68 6.52 3.21 -1.54
N VAL A 69 6.82 3.53 -0.28
CA VAL A 69 8.08 4.15 0.11
C VAL A 69 8.70 3.30 1.21
N GLY A 70 9.80 2.63 0.86
CA GLY A 70 10.40 1.59 1.65
C GLY A 70 9.47 0.41 1.89
N HIS A 71 9.73 -0.32 2.96
CA HIS A 71 9.15 -1.65 3.18
C HIS A 71 7.95 -1.64 4.13
N CYS A 72 7.57 -0.44 4.58
CA CYS A 72 6.69 -0.26 5.72
C CYS A 72 5.65 0.83 5.49
N SER A 73 5.70 1.53 4.36
CA SER A 73 4.76 2.61 4.06
C SER A 73 4.15 2.40 2.67
N PHE A 74 2.84 2.22 2.65
CA PHE A 74 2.05 1.95 1.46
C PHE A 74 0.93 2.98 1.35
N MET A 75 0.60 3.43 0.15
CA MET A 75 -0.50 4.35 -0.07
C MET A 75 -1.32 3.92 -1.27
N LEU A 76 -2.63 3.98 -1.13
CA LEU A 76 -3.59 3.82 -2.21
C LEU A 76 -4.25 5.17 -2.47
N ALA A 77 -3.99 5.74 -3.64
CA ALA A 77 -4.59 7.01 -4.05
C ALA A 77 -5.68 6.79 -5.10
N TYR A 78 -6.90 7.12 -4.69
CA TYR A 78 -8.02 7.33 -5.60
C TYR A 78 -8.00 8.78 -6.11
N SER A 79 -8.95 9.12 -6.96
CA SER A 79 -9.04 10.49 -7.48
C SER A 79 -9.50 11.52 -6.44
N ASP A 80 -10.15 11.10 -5.35
CA ASP A 80 -10.75 11.97 -4.33
C ASP A 80 -10.16 11.83 -2.92
N HIS A 81 -9.48 10.72 -2.63
CA HIS A 81 -8.83 10.50 -1.35
C HIS A 81 -7.62 9.56 -1.47
N VAL A 82 -6.74 9.62 -0.46
CA VAL A 82 -5.60 8.72 -0.31
C VAL A 82 -5.68 8.01 1.02
N VAL A 83 -5.41 6.72 1.03
CA VAL A 83 -5.26 5.91 2.24
C VAL A 83 -3.80 5.53 2.36
N ALA A 84 -3.16 5.83 3.49
CA ALA A 84 -1.79 5.45 3.77
C ALA A 84 -1.71 4.48 4.95
N TYR A 85 -0.98 3.39 4.77
CA TYR A 85 -0.60 2.44 5.80
C TYR A 85 0.85 2.66 6.19
N VAL A 86 1.12 2.75 7.49
CA VAL A 86 2.47 2.80 8.05
C VAL A 86 2.63 1.70 9.09
N PHE A 87 3.47 0.72 8.79
CA PHE A 87 3.81 -0.40 9.65
C PHE A 87 5.09 -0.11 10.43
N THR A 88 4.98 0.06 11.74
CA THR A 88 6.13 0.32 12.62
C THR A 88 6.42 -0.90 13.47
N PRO A 89 7.56 -1.59 13.28
CA PRO A 89 7.97 -2.67 14.16
C PRO A 89 8.16 -2.16 15.60
N VAL A 90 7.47 -2.78 16.55
CA VAL A 90 7.61 -2.44 17.99
C VAL A 90 8.63 -3.39 18.63
N ASP A 91 8.49 -4.67 18.34
CA ASP A 91 9.45 -5.72 18.70
C ASP A 91 9.34 -6.91 17.70
N HIS A 92 10.00 -8.02 18.01
CA HIS A 92 10.03 -9.22 17.16
C HIS A 92 8.70 -9.98 17.06
N LEU A 93 7.70 -9.64 17.88
CA LEU A 93 6.37 -10.26 17.93
C LEU A 93 5.24 -9.27 17.61
N HIS A 94 5.51 -7.97 17.66
CA HIS A 94 4.49 -6.94 17.55
C HIS A 94 4.87 -5.86 16.53
N CYS A 95 3.89 -5.46 15.73
CA CYS A 95 3.97 -4.37 14.77
C CYS A 95 2.75 -3.47 14.96
N GLN A 96 2.96 -2.16 14.94
CA GLN A 96 1.88 -1.18 14.95
C GLN A 96 1.55 -0.82 13.50
N CYS A 97 0.26 -0.89 13.14
CA CYS A 97 -0.25 -0.39 11.87
C CYS A 97 -1.01 0.92 12.12
N GLU A 98 -0.55 2.01 11.51
CA GLU A 98 -1.27 3.28 11.48
C GLU A 98 -1.85 3.51 10.10
N ILE A 99 -3.13 3.90 10.05
CA ILE A 99 -3.83 4.16 8.80
C ILE A 99 -4.28 5.61 8.78
N TYR A 100 -3.95 6.31 7.70
CA TYR A 100 -4.24 7.72 7.50
C TYR A 100 -5.14 7.88 6.27
N TRP A 101 -6.27 8.56 6.46
CA TRP A 101 -7.14 8.97 5.36
C TRP A 101 -6.92 10.45 5.07
N MET A 102 -6.58 10.76 3.83
CA MET A 102 -6.26 12.10 3.37
C MET A 102 -7.24 12.51 2.28
N VAL A 103 -7.88 13.65 2.49
CA VAL A 103 -8.74 14.33 1.52
C VAL A 103 -8.12 15.67 1.14
N ARG A 104 -8.74 16.39 0.20
CA ARG A 104 -8.31 17.75 -0.16
C ARG A 104 -8.34 18.68 1.06
N GLY A 105 -7.32 19.53 1.22
CA GLY A 105 -7.11 20.32 2.44
C GLY A 105 -8.19 21.39 2.75
N ASP A 106 -9.07 21.69 1.80
CA ASP A 106 -10.23 22.59 1.96
C ASP A 106 -11.55 21.82 2.14
N ALA A 107 -11.55 20.48 2.09
CA ALA A 107 -12.74 19.66 2.26
C ALA A 107 -13.15 19.60 3.73
N VAL A 108 -14.44 19.81 4.01
CA VAL A 108 -15.02 19.85 5.34
C VAL A 108 -15.85 18.59 5.61
N GLU A 109 -15.54 17.90 6.71
CA GLU A 109 -16.30 16.72 7.16
C GLU A 109 -17.79 17.06 7.38
N GLY A 110 -18.68 16.16 6.96
CA GLY A 110 -20.13 16.34 7.06
C GLY A 110 -20.74 17.25 5.99
N LYS A 111 -19.91 17.89 5.16
CA LYS A 111 -20.34 18.70 4.01
C LYS A 111 -19.81 18.13 2.70
N ASP A 112 -18.48 18.00 2.61
CA ASP A 112 -17.79 17.61 1.38
C ASP A 112 -17.46 16.11 1.37
N TYR A 113 -17.42 15.47 2.54
CA TYR A 113 -17.28 14.01 2.70
C TYR A 113 -17.94 13.52 3.99
N ASP A 114 -18.32 12.25 4.00
CA ASP A 114 -18.76 11.51 5.19
C ASP A 114 -17.62 10.61 5.67
N ARG A 115 -17.21 10.77 6.92
CA ARG A 115 -16.05 10.06 7.47
C ARG A 115 -16.25 8.55 7.53
N GLU A 116 -17.42 8.07 7.91
CA GLU A 116 -17.69 6.63 8.06
C GLU A 116 -17.67 5.96 6.69
N LYS A 117 -18.30 6.59 5.69
CA LYS A 117 -18.27 6.10 4.30
C LYS A 117 -16.87 6.10 3.70
N LEU A 118 -16.08 7.15 3.98
CA LEU A 118 -14.69 7.27 3.52
C LEU A 118 -13.80 6.15 4.09
N MET A 119 -14.02 5.78 5.35
CA MET A 119 -13.20 4.79 6.05
C MET A 119 -13.63 3.35 5.77
N TRP A 120 -14.90 3.11 5.45
CA TRP A 120 -15.53 1.80 5.38
C TRP A 120 -14.71 0.71 4.67
N LEU A 121 -14.28 0.96 3.42
CA LEU A 121 -13.63 -0.07 2.60
C LEU A 121 -12.35 -0.59 3.27
N TRP A 122 -11.53 0.35 3.73
CA TRP A 122 -10.22 0.03 4.28
C TRP A 122 -10.27 -0.37 5.74
N ASP A 123 -11.29 0.05 6.49
CA ASP A 123 -11.54 -0.44 7.85
C ASP A 123 -11.88 -1.93 7.85
N ILE A 124 -12.86 -2.34 7.03
CA ILE A 124 -13.27 -3.75 6.93
C ILE A 124 -12.13 -4.62 6.37
N THR A 125 -11.44 -4.13 5.34
CA THR A 125 -10.30 -4.85 4.75
C THR A 125 -9.16 -5.01 5.75
N THR A 126 -8.83 -3.97 6.51
CA THR A 126 -7.79 -4.03 7.55
C THR A 126 -8.11 -5.07 8.62
N CYS A 127 -9.35 -5.11 9.12
CA CYS A 127 -9.74 -6.11 10.11
C CYS A 127 -9.64 -7.54 9.55
N ALA A 128 -9.95 -7.74 8.27
CA ALA A 128 -9.81 -9.03 7.62
C ALA A 128 -8.32 -9.43 7.48
N ASP A 129 -7.47 -8.49 7.05
CA ASP A 129 -6.02 -8.72 6.89
C ASP A 129 -5.33 -8.97 8.24
N GLU A 130 -5.66 -8.20 9.28
CA GLU A 130 -5.15 -8.43 10.63
C GLU A 130 -5.43 -9.87 11.08
N LYS A 131 -6.66 -10.35 10.87
CA LYS A 131 -7.03 -11.72 11.22
C LYS A 131 -6.18 -12.74 10.46
N ILE A 132 -5.98 -12.56 9.16
CA ILE A 132 -5.16 -13.44 8.32
C ILE A 132 -3.72 -13.46 8.84
N ILE A 133 -3.13 -12.29 9.11
CA ILE A 133 -1.76 -12.15 9.60
C ILE A 133 -1.60 -12.85 10.96
N VAL A 134 -2.52 -12.61 11.90
CA VAL A 134 -2.46 -13.19 13.24
C VAL A 134 -2.64 -14.71 13.20
N ASP A 135 -3.56 -15.22 12.37
CA ASP A 135 -3.78 -16.66 12.24
C ASP A 135 -2.59 -17.34 11.53
N ASN A 136 -1.97 -16.69 10.54
CA ASN A 136 -0.73 -17.15 9.92
C ASN A 136 0.41 -17.24 10.94
N TRP A 137 0.59 -16.23 11.78
CA TRP A 137 1.61 -16.22 12.84
C TRP A 137 1.45 -17.37 13.83
N LYS A 138 0.21 -17.70 14.23
CA LYS A 138 -0.07 -18.87 15.09
C LYS A 138 0.40 -20.17 14.43
N GLY A 139 0.20 -20.30 13.12
CA GLY A 139 0.66 -21.44 12.33
C GLY A 139 2.20 -21.53 12.31
N VAL A 140 2.88 -20.42 12.02
CA VAL A 140 4.36 -20.33 11.98
C VAL A 140 4.98 -20.70 13.34
N LYS A 141 4.34 -20.36 14.46
CA LYS A 141 4.81 -20.72 15.81
C LYS A 141 4.71 -22.20 16.15
N SER A 142 4.05 -23.01 15.33
CA SER A 142 3.95 -24.45 15.56
C SER A 142 5.29 -25.14 15.38
N ARG A 143 5.63 -26.09 16.27
CA ARG A 143 6.82 -26.95 16.12
C ARG A 143 6.81 -27.82 14.85
N TYR A 144 5.65 -27.96 14.22
CA TYR A 144 5.46 -28.74 13.00
C TYR A 144 5.58 -27.89 11.72
N TYR A 145 5.64 -26.56 11.86
CA TYR A 145 5.78 -25.66 10.72
C TYR A 145 7.10 -25.93 9.97
N LYS A 146 7.00 -25.91 8.64
CA LYS A 146 8.14 -25.89 7.72
C LYS A 146 7.84 -24.87 6.62
N PRO A 147 8.82 -24.04 6.20
CA PRO A 147 8.64 -23.12 5.08
C PRO A 147 8.22 -23.88 3.81
N GLY A 148 7.20 -23.36 3.12
CA GLY A 148 6.80 -23.81 1.79
C GLY A 148 7.39 -22.93 0.69
N PRO A 149 7.28 -23.34 -0.59
CA PRO A 149 7.63 -22.47 -1.71
C PRO A 149 6.62 -21.34 -1.87
N PHE A 150 7.09 -20.18 -2.35
CA PHE A 150 6.20 -19.11 -2.83
C PHE A 150 5.44 -19.56 -4.07
N ALA A 151 4.17 -19.16 -4.16
CA ALA A 151 3.38 -19.26 -5.37
C ALA A 151 3.84 -18.21 -6.39
N GLY A 152 3.49 -18.41 -7.67
CA GLY A 152 3.88 -17.47 -8.73
C GLY A 152 3.29 -16.06 -8.60
N MET A 153 2.26 -15.88 -7.77
CA MET A 153 1.66 -14.59 -7.45
C MET A 153 2.32 -13.89 -6.26
N GLU A 154 3.23 -14.56 -5.54
CA GLU A 154 3.89 -14.05 -4.33
C GLU A 154 5.30 -13.51 -4.62
N SER A 155 5.49 -12.92 -5.81
CA SER A 155 6.82 -12.42 -6.22
C SER A 155 7.29 -11.25 -5.36
N ALA A 156 6.37 -10.41 -4.88
CA ALA A 156 6.70 -9.27 -4.03
C ALA A 156 7.19 -9.74 -2.65
N GLU A 157 6.56 -10.75 -2.07
CA GLU A 157 6.93 -11.36 -0.79
C GLU A 157 8.30 -12.02 -0.88
N GLN A 158 8.57 -12.71 -2.00
CA GLN A 158 9.90 -13.27 -2.25
C GLN A 158 10.97 -12.18 -2.30
N VAL A 159 10.73 -11.10 -3.06
CA VAL A 159 11.66 -9.95 -3.19
C VAL A 159 11.92 -9.30 -1.82
N TYR A 160 10.87 -9.12 -1.01
CA TYR A 160 10.98 -8.57 0.33
C TYR A 160 11.86 -9.42 1.26
N ILE A 161 11.65 -10.74 1.26
CA ILE A 161 12.46 -11.67 2.08
C ILE A 161 13.91 -11.70 1.61
N GLU A 162 14.14 -11.73 0.30
CA GLU A 162 15.48 -11.65 -0.26
C GLU A 162 16.20 -10.36 0.17
N TRP A 163 15.49 -9.22 0.15
CA TRP A 163 16.02 -7.95 0.61
C TRP A 163 16.39 -7.97 2.10
N ILE A 164 15.52 -8.44 2.98
CA ILE A 164 15.82 -8.57 4.43
C ILE A 164 17.10 -9.40 4.63
N LEU A 165 17.21 -10.54 3.94
CA LEU A 165 18.37 -11.41 4.06
C LEU A 165 19.66 -10.74 3.57
N GLN A 166 19.58 -9.89 2.55
CA GLN A 166 20.73 -9.10 2.09
C GLN A 166 21.14 -8.05 3.13
N GLU A 167 20.19 -7.33 3.72
CA GLU A 167 20.47 -6.30 4.73
C GLU A 167 21.03 -6.88 6.04
N LEU A 168 20.51 -8.03 6.48
CA LEU A 168 21.06 -8.74 7.65
C LEU A 168 22.51 -9.18 7.41
N ARG A 169 22.84 -9.64 6.19
CA ARG A 169 24.22 -10.02 5.83
C ARG A 169 25.14 -8.81 5.79
N ARG A 170 24.71 -7.69 5.19
CA ARG A 170 25.47 -6.44 5.11
C ARG A 170 25.79 -5.92 6.51
N SER A 171 24.79 -5.88 7.38
CA SER A 171 24.93 -5.42 8.77
C SER A 171 25.92 -6.27 9.56
N HIS A 172 25.84 -7.61 9.44
CA HIS A 172 26.77 -8.52 10.10
C HIS A 172 28.22 -8.37 9.60
N GLN A 173 28.42 -8.15 8.30
CA GLN A 173 29.75 -7.93 7.74
C GLN A 173 30.37 -6.60 8.20
N ALA A 174 29.57 -5.53 8.27
CA ALA A 174 30.03 -4.24 8.78
C ALA A 174 30.48 -4.33 10.25
N GLN A 175 29.75 -5.08 11.08
CA GLN A 175 30.10 -5.32 12.50
C GLN A 175 31.39 -6.12 12.69
N LEU A 176 31.74 -7.01 11.76
CA LEU A 176 32.99 -7.78 11.82
C LEU A 176 34.22 -6.97 11.36
N GLN A 177 34.01 -5.87 10.65
CA GLN A 177 35.06 -5.00 10.11
C GLN A 177 35.33 -3.76 10.97
N SER A 178 34.50 -3.51 11.99
CA SER A 178 34.66 -2.45 13.01
C SER A 178 35.32 -2.97 14.28
#